data_AF-A0A537JL59-F1
#
_entry.id   AF-A0A537JL59-F1
#
_cell.length_a   1.000
_cell.length_b   1.000
_cell.length_c   1.000
_cell.angle_alpha   90.00
_cell.angle_beta   90.00
_cell.angle_gamma   90.00
#
_symmetry.space_group_name_H-M   'P 1'
#
loop_
_entity.id
_entity.type
_entity.pdbx_description
1 polymer ?
#
loop_
_entity_poly.entity_id
_entity_poly.type
_entity_poly.pdbx_seq_one_letter_code
_entity_poly.pdbx_strand_id
1 'polypeptide(L)'
;MASRAKQVSGSSRGPAWLNPALGKKEARQAVAYAIDYDGIITGLLKGSATRPPSFIPVGLGGATETLTKQIGYRLDPARSKQLLEK
;
A
#
# COMPACT_ATOMS: atom_id res chain seq x y z
N MET A 1 -28.92 27.57 21.15
CA MET A 1 -28.84 26.09 21.09
C MET A 1 -29.61 25.66 19.85
N ALA A 2 -29.11 24.90 18.88
CA ALA A 2 -28.05 23.90 18.87
C ALA A 2 -27.20 23.96 17.58
N SER A 3 -25.92 23.61 17.75
CA SER A 3 -24.89 23.53 16.72
C SER A 3 -25.19 22.46 15.67
N ARG A 4 -25.06 22.82 14.39
CA ARG A 4 -25.16 21.91 13.25
C ARG A 4 -23.87 21.10 13.16
N ALA A 5 -23.90 19.86 13.63
CA ALA A 5 -22.83 18.90 13.44
C ALA A 5 -22.55 18.74 11.93
N LYS A 6 -21.30 19.00 11.55
CA LYS A 6 -20.80 18.84 10.19
C LYS A 6 -20.94 17.37 9.79
N GLN A 7 -21.83 17.10 8.85
CA GLN A 7 -22.01 15.78 8.27
C GLN A 7 -20.70 15.34 7.63
N VAL A 8 -20.02 14.36 8.24
CA VAL A 8 -18.84 13.72 7.66
C VAL A 8 -19.35 12.88 6.49
N SER A 9 -19.32 13.46 5.29
CA SER A 9 -19.73 12.78 4.07
C SER A 9 -18.71 11.71 3.69
N GLY A 10 -19.04 10.43 3.90
CA GLY A 10 -18.22 9.36 3.34
C GLY A 10 -18.37 7.98 3.98
N SER A 11 -19.57 7.40 4.02
CA SER A 11 -19.68 5.93 4.11
C SER A 11 -20.96 5.42 3.45
N SER A 12 -20.94 5.23 2.13
CA SER A 12 -21.84 4.25 1.52
C SER A 12 -21.30 2.87 1.91
N ARG A 13 -21.92 2.25 2.91
CA ARG A 13 -21.58 0.88 3.33
C ARG A 13 -22.04 -0.09 2.25
N GLY A 14 -21.18 -0.30 1.26
CA GLY A 14 -21.19 -1.54 0.47
C GLY A 14 -21.03 -2.75 1.40
N PRO A 15 -21.15 -3.98 0.89
CA PRO A 15 -20.93 -5.15 1.72
C PRO A 15 -19.55 -5.06 2.39
N ALA A 16 -19.41 -5.56 3.62
CA ALA A 16 -18.19 -5.36 4.44
C ALA A 16 -16.88 -5.76 3.72
N TRP A 17 -16.96 -6.64 2.72
CA TRP A 17 -15.85 -7.11 1.90
C TRP A 17 -15.45 -6.15 0.75
N LEU A 18 -16.26 -5.14 0.41
CA LEU A 18 -15.95 -4.16 -0.64
C LEU A 18 -15.90 -2.74 -0.06
N ASN A 19 -14.73 -2.37 0.47
CA ASN A 19 -14.48 -1.03 0.97
C ASN A 19 -14.32 -0.04 -0.21
N PRO A 20 -15.19 0.98 -0.35
CA PRO A 20 -15.11 1.96 -1.44
C PRO A 20 -13.77 2.70 -1.50
N ALA A 21 -13.10 2.90 -0.35
CA ALA A 21 -11.82 3.57 -0.29
C ALA A 21 -10.71 2.82 -1.05
N LEU A 22 -10.81 1.48 -1.17
CA LEU A 22 -9.83 0.65 -1.88
C LEU A 22 -10.22 0.36 -3.34
N GLY A 23 -11.36 0.86 -3.80
CA GLY A 23 -11.84 0.68 -5.17
C GLY A 23 -10.95 1.37 -6.21
N LYS A 24 -10.42 2.55 -5.88
CA LYS A 24 -9.49 3.29 -6.74
C LYS A 24 -8.11 2.62 -6.79
N LYS A 25 -7.49 2.53 -7.97
CA LYS A 25 -6.14 1.97 -8.11
C LYS A 25 -5.11 2.82 -7.35
N GLU A 26 -5.27 4.14 -7.38
CA GLU A 26 -4.40 5.11 -6.75
C GLU A 26 -4.39 4.94 -5.23
N ALA A 27 -5.55 4.62 -4.62
CA ALA A 27 -5.63 4.33 -3.20
C ALA A 27 -4.81 3.09 -2.82
N ARG A 28 -4.88 2.01 -3.62
CA ARG A 28 -4.06 0.80 -3.37
C ARG A 28 -2.58 1.05 -3.57
N GLN A 29 -2.22 1.85 -4.57
CA GLN A 29 -0.83 2.25 -4.79
C GLN A 29 -0.32 3.16 -3.68
N ALA A 30 -1.15 4.07 -3.16
CA ALA A 30 -0.81 4.94 -2.04
C ALA A 30 -0.47 4.11 -0.80
N VAL A 31 -1.24 3.07 -0.52
CA VAL A 31 -0.93 2.10 0.56
C VAL A 31 0.42 1.43 0.31
N ALA A 32 0.69 0.96 -0.92
CA ALA A 32 1.95 0.31 -1.24
C ALA A 32 3.18 1.23 -1.03
N TYR A 33 3.07 2.52 -1.39
CA TYR A 33 4.12 3.52 -1.13
C TYR A 33 4.22 3.95 0.34
N ALA A 34 3.20 3.70 1.16
CA ALA A 34 3.23 4.02 2.60
C ALA A 34 3.89 2.93 3.45
N ILE A 35 4.19 1.75 2.89
CA ILE A 35 4.75 0.63 3.63
C ILE A 35 6.29 0.73 3.70
N ASP A 36 6.82 0.64 4.92
CA ASP A 36 8.25 0.45 5.18
C ASP A 36 8.64 -1.02 5.04
N TYR A 37 8.92 -1.44 3.81
CA TYR A 37 9.30 -2.83 3.52
C TYR A 37 10.64 -3.22 4.16
N ASP A 38 11.61 -2.30 4.23
CA ASP A 38 12.92 -2.57 4.81
C ASP A 38 12.82 -2.66 6.34
N GLY A 39 12.01 -1.80 6.96
CA GLY A 39 11.66 -1.88 8.37
C GLY A 39 10.95 -3.19 8.74
N ILE A 40 10.07 -3.71 7.88
CA ILE A 40 9.47 -5.04 8.09
C ILE A 40 10.52 -6.14 8.04
N ILE A 41 11.40 -6.14 7.02
CA ILE A 41 12.43 -7.17 6.87
C ILE A 41 13.38 -7.16 8.07
N THR A 42 13.87 -5.99 8.46
CA THR A 42 14.88 -5.87 9.51
C THR A 42 14.28 -5.97 10.92
N GLY A 43 13.12 -5.35 11.16
CA GLY A 43 12.49 -5.28 12.47
C GLY A 43 11.62 -6.48 12.83
N LEU A 44 10.75 -6.92 11.92
CA LEU A 44 9.83 -8.03 12.18
C LEU A 44 10.44 -9.39 11.82
N LEU A 45 11.13 -9.44 10.67
CA LEU A 45 11.67 -10.69 10.12
C LEU A 45 13.15 -10.92 10.45
N LYS A 46 13.75 -10.05 11.27
CA LYS A 46 15.16 -10.13 11.73
C LYS A 46 16.18 -10.27 10.59
N GLY A 47 15.88 -9.71 9.42
CA GLY A 47 16.72 -9.77 8.23
C GLY A 47 16.63 -11.10 7.45
N SER A 48 15.83 -12.07 7.88
CA SER A 48 15.74 -13.40 7.26
C SER A 48 14.68 -13.50 6.16
N ALA A 49 14.48 -12.42 5.40
CA ALA A 49 13.48 -12.38 4.34
C ALA A 49 13.96 -11.60 3.10
N THR A 50 13.62 -12.12 1.93
CA THR A 50 13.84 -11.47 0.64
C THR A 50 12.51 -11.05 0.05
N ARG A 51 12.37 -9.77 -0.33
CA ARG A 51 11.14 -9.26 -0.93
C ARG A 51 11.08 -9.57 -2.43
N PRO A 52 10.05 -10.27 -2.92
CA PRO A 52 9.82 -10.43 -4.36
C PRO A 52 9.21 -9.18 -5.00
N PRO A 53 9.35 -9.00 -6.33
CA PRO A 53 8.75 -7.87 -7.05
C PRO A 53 7.24 -8.02 -7.25
N SER A 54 6.72 -9.25 -7.12
CA SER A 54 5.32 -9.61 -7.33
C SER A 54 4.94 -10.77 -6.40
N PHE A 55 3.81 -11.42 -6.65
CA PHE A 55 3.42 -12.65 -5.95
C PHE A 55 4.31 -13.85 -6.29
N ILE A 56 5.14 -13.77 -7.34
CA ILE A 56 6.09 -14.82 -7.73
C ILE A 56 7.36 -14.69 -6.87
N PRO A 57 7.78 -15.75 -6.15
CA PRO A 57 9.01 -15.72 -5.36
C PRO A 57 10.26 -15.47 -6.20
N VAL A 58 11.27 -14.86 -5.58
CA VAL A 58 12.61 -14.73 -6.19
C VAL A 58 13.14 -16.13 -6.53
N GLY A 59 13.69 -16.28 -7.74
CA GLY A 59 14.19 -17.56 -8.26
C GLY A 59 13.18 -18.34 -9.11
N LEU A 60 11.93 -17.90 -9.18
CA LEU A 60 10.90 -18.48 -10.05
C LEU A 60 10.45 -17.49 -11.12
N GLY A 61 10.18 -17.96 -12.34
CA GLY A 61 9.54 -17.14 -13.39
C GLY A 61 10.30 -15.86 -13.76
N GLY A 62 11.62 -15.83 -13.58
CA GLY A 62 12.46 -14.65 -13.84
C GLY A 62 12.39 -13.56 -12.77
N ALA A 63 11.69 -13.79 -11.64
CA ALA A 63 11.69 -12.86 -10.52
C ALA A 63 13.07 -12.84 -9.85
N THR A 64 13.67 -11.66 -9.77
CA THR A 64 14.99 -11.45 -9.17
C THR A 64 14.93 -10.32 -8.15
N GLU A 65 15.89 -10.28 -7.21
CA GLU A 65 16.04 -9.16 -6.28
C GLU A 65 16.32 -7.83 -7.01
N THR A 66 17.07 -7.90 -8.11
CA THR A 66 17.31 -6.75 -8.99
C THR A 66 16.01 -6.20 -9.55
N LEU A 67 15.09 -7.10 -9.97
CA LEU A 67 13.78 -6.69 -10.44
C LEU A 67 12.94 -6.05 -9.32
N THR A 68 13.00 -6.58 -8.08
CA THR A 68 12.38 -5.91 -6.91
C THR A 68 12.90 -4.49 -6.75
N LYS A 69 14.20 -4.27 -6.94
CA LYS A 69 14.80 -2.93 -6.87
C LYS A 69 14.40 -2.03 -8.05
N GLN A 70 14.06 -2.57 -9.21
CA GLN A 70 13.69 -1.75 -10.37
C GLN A 70 12.22 -1.34 -10.35
N ILE A 71 11.31 -2.28 -10.05
CA ILE A 71 9.86 -2.07 -10.23
C ILE A 71 9.06 -2.18 -8.93
N GLY A 72 9.65 -2.67 -7.85
CA GLY A 72 8.96 -2.82 -6.57
C GLY A 72 8.71 -1.47 -5.90
N TYR A 73 7.55 -1.36 -5.22
CA TYR A 73 7.26 -0.19 -4.36
C TYR A 73 8.33 -0.04 -3.27
N ARG A 74 8.60 1.20 -2.88
CA ARG A 74 9.44 1.56 -1.73
C ARG A 74 8.69 2.55 -0.87
N LEU A 75 9.11 2.70 0.38
CA LEU A 75 8.58 3.74 1.25
C LEU A 75 8.81 5.11 0.59
N ASP A 76 7.72 5.75 0.19
CA ASP A 76 7.68 7.10 -0.36
C ASP A 76 6.39 7.80 0.12
N PRO A 77 6.44 8.42 1.31
CA PRO A 77 5.28 9.12 1.87
C PRO A 77 4.81 10.29 1.01
N ALA A 78 5.71 10.92 0.24
CA ALA A 78 5.34 12.03 -0.63
C ALA A 78 4.51 11.52 -1.81
N ARG A 79 4.96 10.43 -2.48
CA ARG A 79 4.21 9.79 -3.56
C ARG A 79 2.89 9.21 -3.08
N SER A 80 2.87 8.62 -1.88
CA SER A 80 1.65 8.12 -1.26
C SER A 80 0.60 9.24 -1.13
N LYS A 81 0.97 10.40 -0.58
CA LYS A 81 0.07 11.56 -0.45
C LYS A 81 -0.43 12.07 -1.81
N GLN A 82 0.45 12.19 -2.80
CA GLN A 82 0.07 12.60 -4.16
C GLN A 82 -0.96 11.66 -4.81
N LEU A 83 -0.92 10.35 -4.49
CA LEU A 83 -1.87 9.39 -5.02
C LEU A 83 -3.23 9.46 -4.31
N LEU A 84 -3.28 9.87 -3.04
CA LEU A 84 -4.52 10.05 -2.29
C LEU A 84 -5.33 11.28 -2.75
N GLU A 85 -4.69 12.21 -3.46
CA GLU A 85 -5.34 13.40 -4.03
C GLU A 85 -6.06 13.10 -5.37
N LYS A 86 -5.91 11.88 -5.92
CA LYS A 86 -6.55 11.43 -7.17
C LYS A 86 -7.86 10.66 -6.92
#